data_AF-A0A9E0TNM2-F1
#
_entry.id   AF-A0A9E0TNM2-F1
#
_cell.length_a   1.000
_cell.length_b   1.000
_cell.length_c   1.000
_cell.angle_alpha   90.00
_cell.angle_beta   90.00
_cell.angle_gamma   90.00
#
_symmetry.space_group_name_H-M   'P 1'
#
loop_
_entity.id
_entity.type
_entity.pdbx_description
1 polymer ?
#
loop_
_entity_poly.entity_id
_entity_poly.type
_entity_poly.pdbx_seq_one_letter_code
_entity_poly.pdbx_strand_id
1 'polypeptide(L)'
;MSIEFGWWKKTPEEGKFQISAVVHGGNIEWTRHQGHHTSWLPHEPDDEDRERLVYEAQKRVPRRLITQKQFDEIKRLSENTGPGKIVGRRITGLGPSYN
;
A
#
# COMPACT_ATOMS: atom_id res chain seq x y z
N MET A 1 5.26 -13.57 -6.38
CA MET A 1 6.12 -12.59 -5.67
C MET A 1 5.33 -11.30 -5.48
N SER A 2 5.27 -10.77 -4.27
CA SER A 2 4.68 -9.45 -3.97
C SER A 2 5.80 -8.44 -3.70
N ILE A 3 5.55 -7.17 -4.02
CA ILE A 3 6.45 -6.07 -3.67
C ILE A 3 5.70 -5.20 -2.66
N GLU A 4 6.27 -5.04 -1.46
CA GLU A 4 5.61 -4.31 -0.38
C GLU A 4 6.34 -3.00 -0.09
N PHE A 5 5.57 -1.94 0.11
CA PHE A 5 6.02 -0.62 0.51
C PHE A 5 5.26 -0.18 1.74
N GLY A 6 5.92 0.51 2.67
CA GLY A 6 5.24 1.08 3.80
C GLY A 6 5.95 2.30 4.35
N TRP A 7 5.16 3.24 4.88
CA TRP A 7 5.64 4.47 5.49
C TRP A 7 4.66 4.94 6.56
N TRP A 8 5.11 5.87 7.39
CA TRP A 8 4.26 6.51 8.39
C TRP A 8 3.73 7.83 7.81
N LYS A 9 2.43 8.07 7.99
CA LYS A 9 1.75 9.34 7.69
C LYS A 9 1.17 9.90 8.98
N LYS A 10 1.14 11.23 9.09
CA LYS A 10 0.50 11.92 10.22
C LYS A 10 -0.43 12.97 9.66
N THR A 11 -1.74 12.82 9.91
CA THR A 11 -2.74 13.84 9.57
C THR A 11 -3.27 14.50 10.85
N PRO A 12 -3.80 15.73 10.76
CA PRO A 12 -4.46 16.38 11.90
C PRO A 12 -5.70 15.62 12.38
N GLU A 13 -6.43 14.99 11.47
CA GLU A 13 -7.72 14.33 11.72
C GLU A 13 -7.56 12.92 12.28
N GLU A 14 -6.73 12.09 11.64
CA GLU A 14 -6.57 10.68 12.01
C GLU A 14 -5.33 10.43 12.88
N GLY A 15 -4.48 11.43 13.09
CA GLY A 15 -3.23 11.27 13.82
C GLY A 15 -2.19 10.48 13.03
N LYS A 16 -1.30 9.76 13.72
CA LYS A 16 -0.21 8.99 13.10
C LYS A 16 -0.66 7.56 12.80
N PHE A 17 -0.51 7.12 11.56
CA PHE A 17 -0.79 5.76 11.12
C PHE A 17 0.26 5.28 10.10
N GLN A 18 0.37 3.96 9.96
CA GLN A 18 1.23 3.32 8.98
C GLN A 18 0.42 2.99 7.74
N ILE A 19 0.93 3.33 6.57
CA ILE A 19 0.38 2.92 5.27
C ILE A 19 1.21 1.74 4.75
N SER A 20 0.55 0.78 4.11
CA SER A 20 1.14 -0.33 3.39
C SER A 20 0.51 -0.42 1.99
N ALA A 21 1.36 -0.40 0.97
CA ALA A 21 0.99 -0.61 -0.42
C ALA A 21 1.66 -1.90 -0.93
N VAL A 22 0.85 -2.88 -1.30
CA VAL A 22 1.34 -4.18 -1.77
C VAL A 22 0.97 -4.40 -3.23
N VAL A 23 1.99 -4.62 -4.04
CA VAL A 23 1.88 -4.81 -5.49
C VAL A 23 1.93 -6.29 -5.81
N HIS A 24 0.86 -6.82 -6.40
CA HIS A 24 0.80 -8.21 -6.83
C HIS A 24 -0.28 -8.43 -7.90
N GLY A 25 0.00 -9.30 -8.87
CA GLY A 25 -1.01 -9.76 -9.84
C GLY A 25 -1.65 -8.64 -10.66
N GLY A 26 -0.91 -7.58 -10.97
CA GLY A 26 -1.44 -6.42 -11.70
C GLY A 26 -2.37 -5.52 -10.89
N ASN A 27 -2.31 -5.58 -9.56
CA ASN A 27 -3.06 -4.70 -8.67
C ASN A 27 -2.19 -4.17 -7.52
N ILE A 28 -2.66 -3.10 -6.88
CA ILE A 28 -2.12 -2.57 -5.63
C ILE A 28 -3.20 -2.68 -4.57
N GLU A 29 -2.87 -3.32 -3.45
CA GLU A 29 -3.68 -3.31 -2.24
C GLU A 29 -3.10 -2.28 -1.27
N TRP A 30 -3.95 -1.33 -0.88
CA TRP A 30 -3.64 -0.26 0.05
C TRP A 30 -4.33 -0.52 1.38
N THR A 31 -3.53 -0.52 2.44
CA THR A 31 -4.02 -0.70 3.80
C THR A 31 -3.34 0.28 4.75
N ARG A 32 -4.03 0.61 5.85
CA ARG A 32 -3.48 1.41 6.93
C ARG A 32 -3.63 0.70 8.27
N HIS A 33 -2.75 1.03 9.21
CA HIS A 33 -2.74 0.48 10.56
C HIS A 33 -2.42 1.57 11.58
N GLN A 34 -3.20 1.63 12.64
CA GLN A 34 -3.06 2.63 13.70
C GLN A 34 -3.20 1.98 15.08
N GLY A 35 -2.12 2.03 15.86
CA GLY A 35 -2.04 1.35 17.16
C GLY A 35 -1.25 0.04 17.07
N HIS A 36 -1.08 -0.67 18.19
CA HIS A 36 -0.30 -1.92 18.24
C HIS A 36 -1.19 -3.15 18.00
N HIS A 37 -2.39 -3.18 18.59
CA HIS A 37 -3.29 -4.34 18.59
C HIS A 37 -4.54 -4.12 17.73
N THR A 38 -4.46 -3.19 16.79
CA THR A 38 -5.54 -2.97 15.83
C THR A 38 -5.23 -3.75 14.56
N SER A 39 -6.16 -3.67 13.64
CA SER A 39 -6.11 -4.43 12.41
C SER A 39 -5.78 -3.53 11.25
N TRP A 40 -5.21 -4.12 10.20
CA TRP A 40 -5.04 -3.42 8.94
C TRP A 40 -6.41 -3.18 8.32
N LEU A 41 -6.70 -1.93 7.99
CA LEU A 41 -7.95 -1.51 7.36
C LEU A 41 -7.66 -1.08 5.92
N PRO A 42 -8.62 -1.26 4.98
CA PRO A 42 -8.51 -0.70 3.64
C PRO A 42 -8.23 0.81 3.70
N HIS A 43 -7.30 1.28 2.88
CA HIS A 43 -6.91 2.69 2.79
C HIS A 43 -7.13 3.18 1.37
N GLU A 44 -7.88 4.26 1.19
CA GLU A 44 -7.96 4.92 -0.11
C GLU A 44 -6.78 5.88 -0.27
N PRO A 45 -5.88 5.65 -1.25
CA PRO A 45 -4.68 6.47 -1.40
C PRO A 45 -5.03 7.84 -1.99
N ASP A 46 -4.53 8.89 -1.35
CA ASP A 46 -4.50 10.24 -1.90
C ASP A 46 -3.27 10.47 -2.80
N ASP A 47 -3.16 11.67 -3.37
CA ASP A 47 -2.08 12.02 -4.29
C ASP A 47 -0.70 11.92 -3.62
N GLU A 48 -0.58 12.30 -2.34
CA GLU A 48 0.67 12.18 -1.59
C GLU A 48 1.08 10.70 -1.44
N ASP A 49 0.11 9.82 -1.16
CA ASP A 49 0.38 8.38 -1.03
C ASP A 49 0.83 7.76 -2.36
N ARG A 50 0.24 8.20 -3.48
CA ARG A 50 0.61 7.76 -4.84
C ARG A 50 2.01 8.23 -5.20
N GLU A 51 2.32 9.50 -5.00
CA GLU A 51 3.64 10.07 -5.21
C GLU A 51 4.69 9.38 -4.35
N ARG A 52 4.36 9.12 -3.08
CA ARG A 52 5.23 8.44 -2.13
C ARG A 52 5.55 7.02 -2.57
N LEU A 53 4.56 6.27 -3.05
CA LEU A 53 4.77 4.94 -3.61
C LEU A 53 5.73 4.98 -4.80
N VAL A 54 5.50 5.87 -5.77
CA VAL A 54 6.34 6.00 -6.95
C VAL A 54 7.77 6.36 -6.57
N TYR A 55 7.95 7.29 -5.62
CA TYR A 55 9.25 7.68 -5.13
C TYR A 55 10.02 6.53 -4.45
N GLU A 56 9.36 5.76 -3.57
CA GLU A 56 9.98 4.61 -2.91
C GLU A 56 10.27 3.45 -3.89
N ALA A 57 9.41 3.26 -4.89
CA ALA A 57 9.65 2.30 -5.98
C ALA A 57 10.86 2.72 -6.84
N GLN A 58 10.98 3.99 -7.20
CA GLN A 58 12.09 4.50 -8.00
C GLN A 58 13.45 4.22 -7.34
N LYS A 59 13.54 4.39 -6.01
CA LYS A 59 14.75 4.09 -5.23
C LYS A 59 15.17 2.62 -5.32
N ARG A 60 14.24 1.70 -5.57
CA ARG A 60 14.52 0.25 -5.64
C ARG A 60 15.14 -0.17 -6.97
N VAL A 61 14.96 0.62 -8.03
CA VAL A 61 15.50 0.34 -9.37
C VAL A 61 17.04 0.29 -9.39
N PRO A 62 17.79 1.34 -8.97
CA PRO A 62 19.26 1.29 -9.00
C PRO A 62 19.84 0.22 -8.04
N ARG A 63 19.06 -0.17 -7.03
CA ARG A 63 19.40 -1.24 -6.08
C ARG A 63 19.07 -2.64 -6.61
N ARG A 64 18.47 -2.74 -7.80
CA ARG A 64 18.02 -3.99 -8.43
C ARG A 64 17.06 -4.82 -7.55
N LEU A 65 16.33 -4.13 -6.66
CA LEU A 65 15.28 -4.76 -5.84
C LEU A 65 13.98 -4.91 -6.63
N ILE A 66 13.81 -4.10 -7.67
CA ILE A 66 12.79 -4.23 -8.70
C ILE A 66 13.41 -3.92 -10.07
N THR A 67 12.85 -4.49 -11.12
CA THR A 67 13.18 -4.18 -12.51
C THR A 67 12.55 -2.86 -12.97
N GLN A 68 13.07 -2.27 -14.05
CA GLN A 68 12.45 -1.09 -14.68
C GLN A 68 10.98 -1.36 -15.08
N LYS A 69 10.68 -2.53 -15.65
CA LYS A 69 9.33 -2.94 -16.02
C LYS A 69 8.38 -2.96 -14.82
N GLN A 70 8.83 -3.49 -13.68
CA GLN A 70 8.03 -3.50 -12.45
C GLN A 70 7.80 -2.08 -11.91
N PHE A 71 8.79 -1.19 -12.03
CA PHE A 71 8.62 0.21 -11.65
C PHE A 71 7.57 0.91 -12.53
N ASP A 72 7.65 0.74 -13.84
CA ASP A 72 6.68 1.36 -14.77
C ASP A 72 5.26 0.83 -14.54
N GLU A 73 5.13 -0.46 -14.21
CA GLU A 73 3.86 -1.07 -13.80
C GLU A 73 3.33 -0.48 -12.50
N ILE A 74 4.18 -0.32 -11.46
CA ILE A 74 3.80 0.33 -10.20
C ILE A 74 3.30 1.75 -10.46
N LYS A 75 4.00 2.52 -11.30
CA LYS A 75 3.62 3.89 -11.65
C LYS A 75 2.24 3.92 -12.30
N ARG A 76 1.99 3.08 -13.32
CA ARG A 76 0.68 2.97 -13.96
C ARG A 76 -0.42 2.55 -12.97
N LEU A 77 -0.17 1.55 -12.14
CA LEU A 77 -1.16 1.06 -11.17
C LEU A 77 -1.46 2.08 -10.06
N SER A 78 -0.49 2.94 -9.73
CA SER A 78 -0.67 3.99 -8.72
C SER A 78 -1.70 5.05 -9.13
N GLU A 79 -2.13 5.09 -10.38
CA GLU A 79 -3.18 5.99 -10.88
C GLU A 79 -4.60 5.45 -10.62
N ASN A 80 -4.74 4.17 -10.24
CA ASN A 80 -6.04 3.54 -9.98
C ASN A 80 -6.67 4.06 -8.68
N THR A 81 -7.99 4.25 -8.67
CA THR A 81 -8.72 4.71 -7.48
C THR A 81 -9.09 3.58 -6.51
N GLY A 82 -9.37 3.95 -5.27
CA GLY A 82 -9.76 3.03 -4.21
C GLY A 82 -8.62 2.20 -3.61
N PRO A 83 -8.92 1.38 -2.59
CA PRO A 83 -7.92 0.59 -1.87
C PRO A 83 -7.38 -0.60 -2.67
N GLY A 84 -8.03 -0.95 -3.79
CA GLY A 84 -7.75 -2.17 -4.54
C GLY A 84 -8.00 -3.45 -3.73
N LYS A 85 -7.69 -4.60 -4.32
CA LYS A 85 -7.77 -5.92 -3.66
C LYS A 85 -6.93 -6.95 -4.38
N ILE A 86 -6.08 -7.67 -3.66
CA ILE A 86 -5.37 -8.83 -4.21
C ILE A 86 -6.19 -10.09 -3.90
N VAL A 87 -6.64 -10.79 -4.95
CA VAL A 87 -7.41 -12.03 -4.80
C VAL A 87 -6.56 -13.10 -4.10
N GLY A 88 -7.14 -13.79 -3.12
CA GLY A 88 -6.47 -14.87 -2.38
C GLY A 88 -5.59 -14.41 -1.21
N ARG A 89 -5.35 -13.10 -1.06
CA ARG A 89 -4.71 -12.52 0.12
C ARG A 89 -5.79 -12.13 1.13
N ARG A 90 -5.73 -12.67 2.35
CA ARG A 90 -6.56 -12.18 3.46
C ARG A 90 -5.95 -10.87 3.95
N ILE A 91 -6.76 -9.83 4.08
CA ILE A 91 -6.42 -8.69 4.94
C ILE A 91 -6.26 -9.27 6.35
N THR A 92 -5.02 -9.37 6.81
CA THR A 92 -4.74 -9.81 8.18
C THR A 92 -5.22 -8.71 9.13
N GLY A 93 -6.39 -8.92 9.75
CA GLY A 93 -7.00 -7.91 10.61
C GLY A 93 -8.51 -7.76 10.53
N LEU A 94 -9.24 -8.45 9.64
CA LEU A 94 -10.67 -8.62 9.92
C LEU A 94 -10.80 -9.66 11.05
N GLY A 95 -10.54 -9.23 12.28
CA GLY A 95 -10.98 -9.94 13.47
C GLY A 95 -12.50 -10.17 13.40
N PRO A 96 -13.04 -11.14 14.14
CA PRO A 96 -14.45 -11.52 14.00
C PRO A 96 -15.35 -10.29 14.14
N SER A 97 -16.12 -9.99 13.09
CA SER A 97 -17.24 -9.06 13.16
C SER A 97 -18.32 -9.74 13.99
N TYR A 98 -18.43 -9.37 15.25
CA TYR A 98 -19.64 -9.64 16.02
C TYR A 98 -20.72 -8.70 15.49
N ASN A 99 -21.70 -9.26 14.75
CA ASN A 99 -22.96 -8.59 14.42
C ASN A 99 -23.79 -8.37 15.69
#